data_AF-A0A1F9Z3H6-F1
#
_entry.id   AF-A0A1F9Z3H6-F1
#
_cell.length_a   1.000
_cell.length_b   1.000
_cell.length_c   1.000
_cell.angle_alpha   90.00
_cell.angle_beta   90.00
_cell.angle_gamma   90.00
#
_symmetry.space_group_name_H-M   'P 1'
#
loop_
_entity.id
_entity.type
_entity.pdbx_description
1 polymer ?
#
loop_
_entity_poly.entity_id
_entity_poly.type
_entity_poly.pdbx_seq_one_letter_code
_entity_poly.pdbx_strand_id
1 'polypeptide(L)' 'MRITPLAADSLGARSMATLVETPDVRILIDPSVRLAPYRYELPPHETEETRQRDLWRGIREAAKRADVLTVNHYNGPSVA' A
#
# COMPACT_ATOMS: atom_id res chain seq x y z
N MET A 1 -10.32 -4.36 18.06
CA MET A 1 -10.13 -3.80 16.71
C MET A 1 -8.69 -3.35 16.56
N ARG A 2 -8.03 -3.65 15.44
CA ARG A 2 -6.65 -3.22 15.12
C ARG A 2 -6.65 -2.51 13.77
N ILE A 3 -5.91 -1.42 13.67
CA ILE A 3 -5.72 -0.65 12.43
C ILE A 3 -4.23 -0.62 12.13
N THR A 4 -3.83 -1.05 10.95
CA THR A 4 -2.42 -1.15 10.55
C THR A 4 -2.22 -0.50 9.19
N PRO A 5 -1.56 0.68 9.14
CA PRO A 5 -1.10 1.27 7.89
C PRO A 5 -0.04 0.36 7.25
N LEU A 6 -0.31 -0.13 6.05
CA LEU A 6 0.62 -0.97 5.27
C LEU A 6 1.41 -0.16 4.26
N ALA A 7 0.85 0.93 3.75
CA ALA A 7 1.53 1.95 2.97
C ALA A 7 0.94 3.33 3.29
N ALA A 8 1.80 4.33 3.42
CA ALA A 8 1.46 5.73 3.71
C ALA A 8 2.66 6.63 3.38
N ASP A 9 2.46 7.95 3.39
CA ASP A 9 3.54 8.92 3.13
C ASP A 9 4.74 8.70 4.07
N SER A 10 4.47 8.59 5.38
CA SER A 10 5.49 8.32 6.40
C SER A 10 6.20 6.97 6.26
N LEU A 11 5.68 6.07 5.41
CA LEU A 11 6.29 4.77 5.13
C LEU A 11 7.09 4.77 3.82
N GLY A 12 7.17 5.90 3.11
CA GLY A 12 7.87 6.02 1.83
C GLY A 12 6.98 5.75 0.61
N ALA A 13 5.65 5.79 0.75
CA ALA A 13 4.70 5.69 -0.36
C ALA A 13 4.05 7.04 -0.67
N ARG A 14 3.30 7.11 -1.77
CA ARG A 14 2.42 8.24 -2.15
C ARG A 14 0.96 7.84 -2.24
N SER A 15 0.68 6.55 -2.15
CA SER A 15 -0.65 6.00 -1.95
C SER A 15 -0.80 5.54 -0.51
N MET A 16 -2.03 5.15 -0.17
CA MET A 16 -2.38 4.59 1.13
C MET A 16 -2.83 3.16 0.93
N ALA A 17 -2.46 2.28 1.87
CA ALA A 17 -3.07 0.97 2.04
C ALA A 17 -3.20 0.70 3.54
N THR A 18 -4.38 0.31 4.02
CA THR A 18 -4.65 0.11 5.45
C THR A 18 -5.41 -1.17 5.69
N LEU A 19 -4.90 -2.00 6.61
CA LEU A 19 -5.60 -3.18 7.09
C LEU A 19 -6.35 -2.85 8.38
N VAL A 20 -7.64 -3.15 8.40
CA VAL A 20 -8.51 -3.03 9.57
C VAL A 20 -8.96 -4.43 9.96
N GLU A 21 -8.69 -4.82 11.19
CA GLU A 21 -9.00 -6.16 11.70
C GLU A 21 -9.94 -6.06 12.90
N THR A 22 -11.10 -6.70 12.78
CA THR A 22 -12.05 -6.94 13.86
C THR A 22 -12.03 -8.43 14.22
N PRO A 23 -12.77 -8.87 15.27
CA PRO A 23 -12.92 -10.29 15.56
C PRO A 23 -13.56 -11.10 14.41
N ASP A 24 -14.42 -10.46 13.63
CA ASP A 24 -15.29 -11.14 12.65
C ASP A 24 -14.89 -10.88 11.19
N VAL A 25 -14.25 -9.75 10.89
CA VAL A 25 -13.93 -9.34 9.53
C VAL A 25 -12.59 -8.59 9.44
N ARG A 26 -11.83 -8.88 8.38
CA ARG A 26 -10.61 -8.18 7.98
C ARG A 26 -10.85 -7.42 6.69
N ILE A 27 -10.72 -6.10 6.75
CA ILE A 27 -10.95 -5.19 5.63
C ILE A 27 -9.61 -4.60 5.22
N LEU A 28 -9.21 -4.79 3.97
CA LEU A 28 -8.06 -4.13 3.37
C LEU A 28 -8.53 -2.99 2.47
N ILE A 29 -8.14 -1.78 2.85
CA ILE A 29 -8.53 -0.54 2.19
C ILE A 29 -7.42 -0.09 1.25
N ASP A 30 -7.78 0.17 0.00
CA ASP A 30 -6.93 0.70 -1.07
C ASP A 30 -5.59 -0.06 -1.23
N PRO A 31 -5.59 -1.37 -1.54
CA PRO A 31 -4.38 -2.19 -1.60
C PRO A 31 -3.43 -1.77 -2.73
N SER A 32 -2.66 -0.69 -2.52
CA SER A 32 -1.77 -0.10 -3.53
C SER A 32 -0.57 0.59 -2.90
N VAL A 33 0.58 0.56 -3.59
CA VAL A 33 1.78 1.32 -3.22
C VAL A 33 2.37 2.04 -4.42
N ARG A 34 2.62 3.34 -4.27
CA ARG A 34 3.09 4.21 -5.34
C ARG A 34 4.24 5.09 -4.88
N LEU A 35 5.16 5.40 -5.79
CA LEU A 35 6.14 6.46 -5.64
C LEU A 35 5.73 7.66 -6.50
N ALA A 36 6.32 8.83 -6.22
CA ALA A 36 6.21 9.96 -7.13
C ALA A 36 7.13 9.69 -8.33
N PRO A 37 6.67 9.86 -9.59
CA PRO A 37 7.49 9.55 -10.76
C PRO A 37 8.75 10.43 -10.85
N TYR A 38 8.67 11.66 -10.34
CA TYR A 38 9.79 12.57 -10.21
C TYR A 38 9.71 13.38 -8.91
N ARG A 39 10.85 13.62 -8.28
CA ARG A 39 11.03 14.57 -7.17
C ARG A 39 12.32 15.35 -7.39
N TYR A 40 12.22 16.68 -7.32
CA TYR A 40 13.35 17.55 -7.66
C TYR A 40 13.93 17.23 -9.05
N GLU A 41 13.05 16.92 -10.01
CA GLU A 41 13.40 16.53 -11.40
C GLU A 41 14.19 15.21 -11.51
N LEU A 42 14.31 14.46 -10.43
CA LEU A 42 14.98 13.15 -10.39
C LEU A 42 13.94 12.02 -10.29
N PRO A 43 14.17 10.87 -10.96
CA PRO A 43 13.37 9.67 -10.75
C PRO A 43 13.53 9.14 -9.31
N PRO A 44 12.69 8.18 -8.87
CA PRO A 44 12.86 7.55 -7.57
C PRO A 44 14.25 6.98 -7.39
N HIS A 45 14.81 7.14 -6.20
CA HIS A 45 16.06 6.48 -5.84
C HIS A 45 15.83 4.97 -5.68
N GLU A 46 16.85 4.14 -5.92
CA GLU A 46 16.76 2.68 -5.76
C GLU A 46 16.27 2.25 -4.36
N THR A 47 16.59 3.04 -3.34
CA THR A 47 16.09 2.84 -1.97
C THR A 47 14.57 3.03 -1.87
N GLU A 48 14.01 4.01 -2.58
CA GLU A 48 12.56 4.22 -2.65
C GLU A 48 11.87 3.07 -3.39
N GLU A 49 12.45 2.58 -4.49
CA GLU A 49 11.92 1.42 -5.23
C GLU A 49 11.98 0.13 -4.41
N THR A 50 13.07 -0.08 -3.66
CA THR A 50 13.20 -1.21 -2.73
C THR A 50 12.13 -1.12 -1.65
N ARG A 51 11.93 0.08 -1.08
CA ARG A 51 10.89 0.31 -0.08
C ARG A 51 9.49 0.06 -0.64
N GLN A 52 9.21 0.51 -1.87
CA GLN A 52 7.94 0.25 -2.54
C GLN A 52 7.69 -1.26 -2.68
N ARG A 53 8.68 -2.04 -3.11
CA ARG A 53 8.57 -3.50 -3.24
C ARG A 53 8.26 -4.18 -1.91
N ASP A 54 8.87 -3.73 -0.81
CA ASP A 54 8.62 -4.30 0.51
C ASP A 54 7.23 -3.97 1.06
N LEU A 55 6.77 -2.74 0.87
CA LEU A 55 5.39 -2.36 1.20
C LEU A 55 4.39 -3.15 0.35
N TRP A 56 4.68 -3.33 -0.95
CA TRP A 56 3.83 -4.14 -1.84
C TRP A 56 3.71 -5.59 -1.36
N ARG A 57 4.83 -6.18 -0.93
CA ARG A 57 4.85 -7.52 -0.35
C ARG A 57 3.94 -7.60 0.87
N GLY A 58 4.01 -6.63 1.78
CA GLY A 58 3.14 -6.54 2.95
C GLY A 58 1.65 -6.43 2.58
N ILE A 59 1.33 -5.59 1.60
CA ILE A 59 -0.04 -5.44 1.07
C ILE A 59 -0.54 -6.76 0.48
N ARG A 60 0.27 -7.46 -0.31
CA ARG A 60 -0.11 -8.76 -0.91
C ARG A 60 -0.36 -9.82 0.16
N GLU A 61 0.47 -9.88 1.20
CA GLU A 61 0.26 -10.81 2.32
C GLU A 61 -1.01 -10.48 3.13
N ALA A 62 -1.31 -9.19 3.32
CA ALA A 62 -2.56 -8.76 3.93
C ALA A 62 -3.78 -9.10 3.04
N ALA A 63 -3.67 -8.90 1.73
CA ALA A 63 -4.74 -9.17 0.77
C ALA A 63 -5.14 -10.66 0.75
N LYS A 64 -4.16 -11.57 0.89
CA LYS A 64 -4.43 -13.02 1.01
C LYS A 64 -5.25 -13.39 2.25
N ARG A 65 -5.26 -12.55 3.27
CA ARG A 65 -5.91 -12.80 4.58
C ARG A 65 -7.17 -11.97 4.78
N ALA A 66 -7.40 -10.96 3.94
CA ALA A 66 -8.52 -10.06 4.02
C ALA A 66 -9.80 -10.73 3.50
N ASP A 67 -10.90 -10.49 4.20
CA ASP A 67 -12.23 -10.96 3.78
C ASP A 67 -12.87 -9.99 2.78
N VAL A 68 -12.53 -8.70 2.91
CA VAL A 68 -13.03 -7.62 2.04
C VAL A 68 -11.87 -6.76 1.54
N LEU A 69 -11.85 -6.50 0.23
CA LEU A 69 -10.99 -5.50 -0.40
C LEU A 69 -11.85 -4.31 -0.83
N THR A 70 -11.40 -3.10 -0.53
CA THR A 70 -12.05 -1.87 -1.01
C THR A 70 -11.08 -1.06 -1.87
N VAL A 71 -11.63 -0.42 -2.90
CA VAL A 71 -10.91 0.49 -3.79
C VAL A 71 -11.72 1.76 -3.89
N ASN A 72 -11.23 2.83 -3.27
CA ASN A 72 -11.85 4.15 -3.29
C ASN A 72 -11.46 4.91 -4.56
N HIS A 73 -10.18 4.86 -4.93
CA HIS A 73 -9.70 5.47 -6.17
C HIS A 73 -8.76 4.53 -6.92
N TYR A 74 -9.00 4.40 -8.23
CA TYR A 74 -8.10 3.65 -9.09
C TYR A 74 -6.82 4.47 -9.29
N ASN A 75 -5.78 4.14 -8.53
CA ASN A 75 -4.53 4.85 -8.66
C ASN A 75 -3.84 4.56 -10.00
N GLY A 76 -4.14 3.49 -10.74
CA GLY A 76 -3.35 3.03 -11.90
C GLY A 76 -2.72 1.67 -11.62
N PRO A 77 -1.96 1.08 -12.55
CA PRO A 77 -1.34 -0.22 -12.35
C PRO A 77 -0.20 -0.11 -11.31
N SER A 78 -0.58 -0.20 -10.04
CA SER A 78 0.31 -0.57 -8.94
C SER A 78 0.32 -2.11 -8.75
N VAL A 79 -0.18 -2.84 -9.76
CA VAL A 79 -0.49 -4.27 -9.71
C VAL A 79 0.46 -4.98 -10.69
N ALA A 80 1.55 -5.52 -10.15
CA ALA A 80 2.34 -6.59 -10.73
C ALA A 80 2.77 -7.54 -9.61
#